data_AF-A0A2X0IUY6-F1
#
_entry.id   AF-A0A2X0IUY6-F1
#
_cell.length_a   1.000
_cell.length_b   1.000
_cell.length_c   1.000
_cell.angle_alpha   90.00
_cell.angle_beta   90.00
_cell.angle_gamma   90.00
#
_symmetry.space_group_name_H-M   'P 1'
#
loop_
_entity.id
_entity.type
_entity.pdbx_description
1 polymer ?
#
loop_
_entity_poly.entity_id
_entity_poly.type
_entity_poly.pdbx_seq_one_letter_code
_entity_poly.pdbx_strand_id
1 'polypeptide(L)'
;MGERRRRRFGGIKAGVAALFAAGVLGAVFVPSALAEINGPSGTATAGAQASALPGGSMAASPRMAAAAPSTWNASSAAKFWTPARLAAATSVDAPAKSTTSVGAHATTGSTIAHASHFTGASSTGIIVYASQDLTTHYCTASVVDSTHGNLIIMAAHCNPGSWMAYVPKYQHGAAQQPYGIWAVTKVFKDSHYSGIGSGSDYDYAFAQVADNSKGQTVQSVTGGNWLSHPSTYSMYVTALGYPKISADSADEAIRCHPSYPTSHLSGYRQMVLYCTGFYGGTSGGPWLLGFNGNTGYLVGITGGLDTGGPNSWTSYSPFFDSRVFTLFNWAETH
;
A
#
# COMPACT_ATOMS: atom_id res chain seq x y z
N MET A 1 35.06 5.19 13.77
CA MET A 1 33.61 5.36 13.54
C MET A 1 33.15 4.21 12.66
N GLY A 2 32.20 3.41 13.17
CA GLY A 2 32.17 1.96 12.94
C GLY A 2 31.24 1.49 11.82
N GLU A 3 31.84 0.77 10.88
CA GLU A 3 31.20 0.02 9.80
C GLU A 3 31.38 -1.48 10.09
N ARG A 4 30.31 -2.28 10.16
CA ARG A 4 30.40 -3.72 10.47
C ARG A 4 30.11 -4.61 9.25
N ARG A 5 31.23 -5.11 8.71
CA ARG A 5 31.55 -6.51 8.29
C ARG A 5 30.55 -7.27 7.40
N ARG A 6 30.91 -7.38 6.12
CA ARG A 6 30.76 -8.63 5.35
C ARG A 6 31.91 -9.58 5.68
N ARG A 7 31.62 -10.86 5.96
CA ARG A 7 32.61 -11.95 5.99
C ARG A 7 32.52 -12.73 4.67
N ARG A 8 33.60 -12.76 3.89
CA ARG A 8 33.89 -13.82 2.91
C ARG A 8 35.30 -14.33 3.15
N PHE A 9 35.42 -15.65 3.20
CA PHE A 9 36.65 -16.42 3.33
C PHE A 9 37.38 -16.54 1.99
N GLY A 10 38.71 -16.72 2.05
CA GLY A 10 39.51 -17.37 1.00
C GLY A 10 40.42 -16.41 0.24
N GLY A 11 41.70 -16.36 0.64
CA GLY A 11 42.74 -15.59 -0.04
C GLY A 11 43.41 -16.34 -1.19
N ILE A 12 44.21 -15.60 -1.97
CA ILE A 12 45.54 -15.94 -2.52
C ILE A 12 46.19 -14.61 -2.95
N LYS A 13 47.51 -14.51 -2.75
CA LYS A 13 48.37 -13.33 -2.89
C LYS A 13 48.91 -13.14 -4.33
N ALA A 14 49.55 -11.97 -4.50
CA ALA A 14 50.49 -11.50 -5.55
C ALA A 14 49.83 -10.68 -6.68
N GLY A 15 50.36 -9.55 -7.15
CA GLY A 15 51.64 -8.88 -6.92
C GLY A 15 51.63 -7.48 -7.56
N VAL A 16 52.69 -6.73 -7.26
CA VAL A 16 52.99 -5.32 -7.52
C VAL A 16 53.03 -4.93 -9.00
N ALA A 17 52.56 -3.71 -9.35
CA ALA A 17 53.25 -2.78 -10.25
C ALA A 17 52.59 -1.38 -10.24
N ALA A 18 53.36 -0.36 -9.89
CA ALA A 18 53.03 1.05 -10.03
C ALA A 18 53.40 1.57 -11.43
N LEU A 19 52.68 2.58 -11.93
CA LEU A 19 53.21 3.53 -12.91
C LEU A 19 52.43 4.85 -12.85
N PHE A 20 53.15 5.91 -12.51
CA PHE A 20 52.77 7.31 -12.62
C PHE A 20 52.79 7.77 -14.07
N ALA A 21 51.85 8.63 -14.47
CA ALA A 21 52.08 9.62 -15.52
C ALA A 21 51.15 10.82 -15.33
N ALA A 22 51.77 11.98 -15.07
CA ALA A 22 51.15 13.30 -15.04
C ALA A 22 51.01 13.85 -16.48
N GLY A 23 49.99 14.67 -16.70
CA GLY A 23 49.82 15.44 -17.94
C GLY A 23 49.00 16.69 -17.67
N VAL A 24 49.70 17.83 -17.50
CA VAL A 24 49.16 19.19 -17.42
C VAL A 24 49.41 19.88 -18.76
N LEU A 25 48.38 20.52 -19.32
CA LEU A 25 48.41 21.56 -20.36
C LEU A 25 47.07 22.33 -20.20
N GLY A 26 46.96 23.64 -19.99
CA GLY A 26 47.88 24.74 -20.23
C GLY A 26 47.46 25.56 -21.45
N ALA A 27 46.54 26.53 -21.29
CA ALA A 27 46.29 27.64 -22.23
C ALA A 27 45.50 28.75 -21.47
N VAL A 28 46.17 29.79 -20.94
CA VAL A 28 46.58 31.07 -21.58
C VAL A 28 45.41 32.07 -21.74
N PHE A 29 45.43 33.04 -20.82
CA PHE A 29 44.80 34.36 -20.85
C PHE A 29 45.57 35.31 -21.78
N VAL A 30 44.90 36.26 -22.46
CA VAL A 30 45.20 37.72 -22.42
C VAL A 30 44.01 38.53 -23.03
N PRO A 31 43.92 39.87 -22.86
CA PRO A 31 42.72 40.53 -22.34
C PRO A 31 42.21 41.66 -23.26
N SER A 32 41.18 42.40 -22.84
CA SER A 32 41.01 43.80 -23.28
C SER A 32 40.26 44.60 -22.21
N ALA A 33 40.76 45.82 -22.00
CA ALA A 33 40.57 46.65 -20.84
C ALA A 33 39.34 47.59 -20.94
N LEU A 34 38.81 47.89 -19.75
CA LEU A 34 38.39 49.18 -19.20
C LEU A 34 37.65 50.21 -20.08
N ALA A 35 36.44 50.55 -19.62
CA ALA A 35 36.00 51.94 -19.56
C ALA A 35 35.20 52.16 -18.25
N GLU A 36 35.78 52.95 -17.35
CA GLU A 36 35.11 53.53 -16.18
C GLU A 36 34.20 54.69 -16.62
N ILE A 37 33.00 54.78 -16.05
CA ILE A 37 32.28 56.06 -15.88
C ILE A 37 31.69 56.13 -14.47
N ASN A 38 32.09 57.17 -13.75
CA ASN A 38 31.65 57.55 -12.41
C ASN A 38 30.18 58.01 -12.38
N GLY A 39 29.45 57.65 -11.32
CA GLY A 39 28.15 58.28 -10.98
C GLY A 39 27.44 57.60 -9.81
N PRO A 40 26.72 58.34 -8.94
CA PRO A 40 26.81 58.17 -7.49
C PRO A 40 25.79 57.20 -6.87
N SER A 41 26.14 56.79 -5.66
CA SER A 41 25.36 56.06 -4.67
C SER A 41 23.91 56.52 -4.56
N GLY A 42 23.01 55.70 -5.11
CA GLY A 42 21.57 55.74 -4.84
C GLY A 42 21.12 54.36 -4.40
N THR A 43 20.93 54.18 -3.10
CA THR A 43 20.26 53.02 -2.52
C THR A 43 18.80 53.02 -2.96
N ALA A 44 18.51 52.35 -4.08
CA ALA A 44 17.17 51.94 -4.44
C ALA A 44 17.07 50.44 -4.18
N THR A 45 16.41 50.10 -3.08
CA THR A 45 15.92 48.77 -2.77
C THR A 45 15.01 48.30 -3.90
N ALA A 46 15.57 47.59 -4.89
CA ALA A 46 14.80 46.82 -5.84
C ALA A 46 14.21 45.64 -5.07
N GLY A 47 12.97 45.83 -4.58
CA GLY A 47 12.14 44.76 -4.10
C GLY A 47 11.97 43.75 -5.24
N ALA A 48 12.76 42.68 -5.20
CA ALA A 48 12.45 41.47 -5.93
C ALA A 48 11.15 40.94 -5.34
N GLN A 49 10.03 41.34 -5.94
CA GLN A 49 8.79 40.60 -5.80
C GLN A 49 9.03 39.25 -6.46
N ALA A 50 9.54 38.32 -5.67
CA ALA A 50 9.28 36.91 -5.90
C ALA A 50 7.76 36.80 -5.93
N SER A 51 7.20 36.64 -7.12
CA SER A 51 5.83 36.16 -7.28
C SER A 51 5.81 34.78 -6.67
N ALA A 52 5.57 34.73 -5.36
CA ALA A 52 5.15 33.53 -4.67
C ALA A 52 3.89 33.09 -5.41
N LEU A 53 4.03 32.05 -6.22
CA LEU A 53 2.91 31.20 -6.58
C LEU A 53 2.13 30.96 -5.29
N PRO A 54 0.79 31.10 -5.27
CA PRO A 54 0.03 30.86 -4.05
C PRO A 54 0.35 29.46 -3.56
N GLY A 55 1.18 29.41 -2.51
CA GLY A 55 1.45 28.21 -1.75
C GLY A 55 0.13 27.82 -1.11
N GLY A 56 -0.60 26.94 -1.77
CA GLY A 56 -1.70 26.21 -1.18
C GLY A 56 -1.12 25.28 -0.11
N SER A 57 -0.82 25.84 1.06
CA SER A 57 -0.69 25.06 2.30
C SER A 57 -2.07 24.49 2.63
N MET A 58 -2.37 23.36 1.98
CA MET A 58 -3.52 22.48 2.20
C MET A 58 -3.03 21.16 2.81
N ALA A 59 -1.92 21.18 3.56
CA ALA A 59 -1.28 19.97 4.07
C ALA A 59 -2.14 19.30 5.14
N ALA A 60 -3.09 18.47 4.72
CA ALA A 60 -3.71 17.51 5.59
C ALA A 60 -2.69 16.38 5.81
N SER A 61 -2.07 16.37 6.99
CA SER A 61 -0.99 15.45 7.35
C SER A 61 -1.49 14.00 7.54
N PRO A 62 -0.62 13.00 7.37
CA PRO A 62 -0.83 11.68 7.95
C PRO A 62 -1.32 11.79 9.39
N ARG A 63 -2.34 11.02 9.76
CA ARG A 63 -2.84 11.01 11.13
C ARG A 63 -2.99 9.59 11.66
N MET A 64 -2.71 9.43 12.96
CA MET A 64 -3.19 8.29 13.71
C MET A 64 -4.71 8.45 13.89
N ALA A 65 -5.49 7.61 13.21
CA ALA A 65 -6.94 7.67 13.18
C ALA A 65 -7.59 6.93 14.36
N ALA A 66 -6.92 5.92 14.90
CA ALA A 66 -7.37 5.17 16.07
C ALA A 66 -6.18 4.52 16.80
N ALA A 67 -6.31 4.34 18.11
CA ALA A 67 -5.41 3.57 18.95
C ALA A 67 -6.25 2.65 19.86
N ALA A 68 -5.78 1.42 20.09
CA ALA A 68 -6.48 0.44 20.91
C ALA A 68 -6.17 0.68 22.39
N PRO A 69 -7.10 0.39 23.32
CA PRO A 69 -6.74 0.27 24.72
C PRO A 69 -5.75 -0.89 24.92
N SER A 70 -4.90 -0.82 25.94
CA SER A 70 -3.90 -1.87 26.25
C SER A 70 -4.52 -3.25 26.52
N THR A 71 -5.81 -3.29 26.85
CA THR A 71 -6.60 -4.52 27.01
C THR A 71 -6.84 -5.26 25.69
N TRP A 72 -6.71 -4.59 24.55
CA TRP A 72 -6.79 -5.20 23.23
C TRP A 72 -5.40 -5.64 22.75
N ASN A 73 -5.18 -6.96 22.74
CA ASN A 73 -3.92 -7.61 22.40
C ASN A 73 -4.18 -8.98 21.74
N ALA A 74 -3.12 -9.70 21.37
CA ALA A 74 -3.25 -10.99 20.71
C ALA A 74 -4.09 -12.01 21.51
N SER A 75 -3.99 -12.02 22.85
CA SER A 75 -4.78 -12.93 23.69
C SER A 75 -6.27 -12.57 23.68
N SER A 76 -6.60 -11.29 23.84
CA SER A 76 -8.01 -10.85 23.81
C SER A 76 -8.62 -11.02 22.42
N ALA A 77 -7.87 -10.73 21.35
CA ALA A 77 -8.32 -10.92 19.98
C ALA A 77 -8.58 -12.40 19.68
N ALA A 78 -7.67 -13.30 20.06
CA ALA A 78 -7.86 -14.75 19.88
C ALA A 78 -9.04 -15.30 20.70
N LYS A 79 -9.28 -14.78 21.91
CA LYS A 79 -10.46 -15.14 22.71
C LYS A 79 -11.76 -14.63 22.10
N PHE A 80 -11.72 -13.41 21.54
CA PHE A 80 -12.89 -12.79 20.94
C PHE A 80 -13.23 -13.40 19.58
N TRP A 81 -12.24 -13.70 18.74
CA TRP A 81 -12.41 -14.23 17.39
C TRP A 81 -12.27 -15.75 17.37
N THR A 82 -13.35 -16.44 17.72
CA THR A 82 -13.44 -17.89 17.59
C THR A 82 -13.64 -18.31 16.14
N PRO A 83 -13.34 -19.57 15.75
CA PRO A 83 -13.67 -20.08 14.42
C PRO A 83 -15.14 -19.87 14.04
N ALA A 84 -16.06 -20.04 14.99
CA ALA A 84 -17.48 -19.81 14.77
C ALA A 84 -17.80 -18.33 14.46
N ARG A 85 -17.12 -17.38 15.13
CA ARG A 85 -17.29 -15.94 14.86
C ARG A 85 -16.64 -15.51 13.55
N LEU A 86 -15.51 -16.12 13.19
CA LEU A 86 -14.88 -15.91 11.88
C LEU A 86 -15.77 -16.46 10.75
N ALA A 87 -16.38 -17.63 10.92
CA ALA A 87 -17.28 -18.21 9.93
C ALA A 87 -18.63 -17.45 9.79
N ALA A 88 -19.08 -16.78 10.86
CA ALA A 88 -20.30 -15.97 10.86
C ALA A 88 -20.10 -14.55 10.29
N ALA A 89 -18.91 -14.25 9.77
CA ALA A 89 -18.57 -12.97 9.17
C ALA A 89 -19.27 -12.69 7.84
N THR A 90 -19.93 -11.54 7.72
CA THR A 90 -20.58 -11.00 6.50
C THR A 90 -20.28 -9.49 6.38
N SER A 91 -20.33 -8.82 5.20
CA SER A 91 -19.76 -7.46 4.92
C SER A 91 -20.68 -6.24 5.15
N VAL A 92 -20.11 -5.03 5.33
CA VAL A 92 -20.88 -3.76 5.32
C VAL A 92 -21.24 -3.47 3.88
N ASP A 93 -22.53 -3.36 3.57
CA ASP A 93 -22.93 -2.89 2.25
C ASP A 93 -22.69 -1.38 2.19
N ALA A 94 -21.81 -0.94 1.29
CA ALA A 94 -21.93 0.40 0.76
C ALA A 94 -23.19 0.42 -0.11
N PRO A 95 -24.13 1.36 0.07
CA PRO A 95 -25.27 1.46 -0.82
C PRO A 95 -24.76 1.63 -2.25
N ALA A 96 -25.19 0.74 -3.14
CA ALA A 96 -24.90 0.82 -4.57
C ALA A 96 -25.39 2.18 -5.09
N LYS A 97 -24.48 3.15 -5.21
CA LYS A 97 -24.79 4.41 -5.87
C LYS A 97 -24.65 4.19 -7.36
N SER A 98 -25.78 4.15 -8.04
CA SER A 98 -25.85 4.36 -9.48
C SER A 98 -25.35 5.76 -9.80
N THR A 99 -24.17 5.91 -10.41
CA THR A 99 -23.81 7.10 -11.17
C THR A 99 -22.90 6.80 -12.35
N THR A 100 -23.37 7.25 -13.51
CA THR A 100 -22.72 7.61 -14.78
C THR A 100 -21.34 7.03 -15.08
N SER A 101 -21.32 6.09 -16.04
CA SER A 101 -20.10 5.51 -16.62
C SER A 101 -19.22 6.58 -17.26
N VAL A 102 -18.09 6.89 -16.62
CA VAL A 102 -16.95 7.54 -17.29
C VAL A 102 -16.27 6.46 -18.12
N GLY A 103 -16.12 6.71 -19.43
CA GLY A 103 -15.86 5.71 -20.46
C GLY A 103 -14.78 4.69 -20.14
N ALA A 104 -15.19 3.49 -19.73
CA ALA A 104 -14.38 2.30 -19.79
C ALA A 104 -14.09 1.99 -21.27
N HIS A 105 -12.82 1.75 -21.61
CA HIS A 105 -12.51 1.08 -22.86
C HIS A 105 -13.17 -0.30 -22.82
N ALA A 106 -14.14 -0.52 -23.71
CA ALA A 106 -14.88 -1.76 -23.79
C ALA A 106 -13.93 -2.90 -24.22
N THR A 107 -13.38 -3.62 -23.26
CA THR A 107 -12.87 -4.97 -23.50
C THR A 107 -14.09 -5.85 -23.77
N THR A 108 -14.24 -6.30 -25.02
CA THR A 108 -15.29 -7.24 -25.42
C THR A 108 -15.26 -8.47 -24.49
N GLY A 109 -16.43 -8.83 -23.96
CA GLY A 109 -16.62 -9.73 -22.80
C GLY A 109 -16.10 -11.17 -22.89
N SER A 110 -15.32 -11.52 -23.92
CA SER A 110 -14.61 -12.79 -24.06
C SER A 110 -13.12 -12.71 -23.63
N THR A 111 -12.63 -11.52 -23.26
CA THR A 111 -11.20 -11.26 -23.00
C THR A 111 -10.88 -10.82 -21.56
N ILE A 112 -11.88 -10.68 -20.69
CA ILE A 112 -11.66 -10.31 -19.29
C ILE A 112 -11.08 -11.51 -18.55
N ALA A 113 -10.02 -11.30 -17.77
CA ALA A 113 -9.40 -12.36 -17.00
C ALA A 113 -10.35 -12.83 -15.90
N HIS A 114 -10.23 -14.09 -15.51
CA HIS A 114 -10.99 -14.66 -14.41
C HIS A 114 -10.07 -14.93 -13.24
N ALA A 115 -10.43 -14.45 -12.05
CA ALA A 115 -9.74 -14.85 -10.85
C ALA A 115 -9.99 -16.35 -10.60
N SER A 116 -8.99 -17.01 -10.03
CA SER A 116 -9.05 -18.40 -9.60
C SER A 116 -8.89 -18.48 -8.09
N HIS A 117 -9.62 -19.38 -7.44
CA HIS A 117 -9.34 -19.73 -6.05
C HIS A 117 -7.94 -20.33 -5.90
N PHE A 118 -7.32 -20.08 -4.76
CA PHE A 118 -6.05 -20.69 -4.38
C PHE A 118 -5.91 -20.75 -2.86
N THR A 119 -4.87 -21.41 -2.36
CA THR A 119 -4.69 -21.67 -0.92
C THR A 119 -4.34 -20.44 -0.07
N GLY A 120 -4.28 -19.25 -0.66
CA GLY A 120 -3.91 -18.01 0.01
C GLY A 120 -2.40 -17.80 0.13
N ALA A 121 -1.99 -16.54 0.22
CA ALA A 121 -0.63 -16.11 0.53
C ALA A 121 -0.51 -15.86 2.03
N SER A 122 0.62 -16.21 2.66
CA SER A 122 0.75 -16.02 4.12
C SER A 122 0.77 -14.55 4.53
N SER A 123 1.28 -13.66 3.69
CA SER A 123 1.24 -12.22 3.95
C SER A 123 -0.12 -11.57 3.68
N THR A 124 -1.10 -12.27 3.12
CA THR A 124 -2.41 -11.71 2.73
C THR A 124 -3.52 -12.39 3.53
N GLY A 125 -4.50 -11.64 3.97
CA GLY A 125 -5.55 -12.18 4.82
C GLY A 125 -6.75 -11.27 4.91
N ILE A 126 -7.68 -11.66 5.77
CA ILE A 126 -8.87 -10.85 6.04
C ILE A 126 -8.63 -9.94 7.24
N ILE A 127 -9.28 -8.79 7.23
CA ILE A 127 -9.56 -8.00 8.43
C ILE A 127 -10.91 -8.44 8.95
N VAL A 128 -11.06 -8.57 10.26
CA VAL A 128 -12.34 -8.87 10.91
C VAL A 128 -12.63 -7.85 11.97
N TYR A 129 -13.88 -7.42 12.04
CA TYR A 129 -14.38 -6.53 13.06
C TYR A 129 -15.84 -6.81 13.35
N ALA A 130 -16.25 -6.72 14.61
CA ALA A 130 -17.65 -6.83 15.00
C ALA A 130 -18.27 -5.43 14.99
N SER A 131 -19.32 -5.24 14.21
CA SER A 131 -20.26 -4.13 14.40
C SER A 131 -21.17 -4.38 15.62
N GLN A 132 -21.98 -3.39 16.02
CA GLN A 132 -22.87 -3.49 17.19
C GLN A 132 -23.91 -4.61 17.09
N ASP A 133 -24.22 -5.04 15.87
CA ASP A 133 -25.12 -6.15 15.52
C ASP A 133 -24.38 -7.49 15.32
N LEU A 134 -23.10 -7.57 15.69
CA LEU A 134 -22.23 -8.76 15.61
C LEU A 134 -21.96 -9.27 14.18
N THR A 135 -22.31 -8.47 13.17
CA THR A 135 -22.01 -8.71 11.77
C THR A 135 -20.50 -8.56 11.57
N THR A 136 -19.81 -9.64 11.21
CA THR A 136 -18.34 -9.61 11.12
C THR A 136 -17.89 -9.27 9.72
N HIS A 137 -17.41 -8.06 9.50
CA HIS A 137 -17.11 -7.59 8.16
C HIS A 137 -15.64 -7.80 7.80
N TYR A 138 -15.38 -8.19 6.56
CA TYR A 138 -14.03 -8.34 6.05
C TYR A 138 -13.73 -7.45 4.86
N CYS A 139 -12.59 -6.80 4.97
CA CYS A 139 -11.78 -6.41 3.84
C CYS A 139 -10.61 -7.38 3.76
N THR A 140 -9.87 -7.31 2.66
CA THR A 140 -8.57 -7.92 2.55
C THR A 140 -7.51 -6.93 3.01
N ALA A 141 -6.47 -7.44 3.65
CA ALA A 141 -5.26 -6.68 3.95
C ALA A 141 -4.03 -7.52 3.63
N SER A 142 -2.87 -6.88 3.59
CA SER A 142 -1.60 -7.59 3.49
C SER A 142 -0.52 -6.96 4.34
N VAL A 143 0.42 -7.79 4.80
CA VAL A 143 1.60 -7.37 5.54
C VAL A 143 2.55 -6.64 4.60
N VAL A 144 3.10 -5.52 5.09
CA VAL A 144 4.11 -4.73 4.39
C VAL A 144 5.44 -4.89 5.11
N ASP A 145 6.51 -5.03 4.34
CA ASP A 145 7.89 -5.01 4.85
C ASP A 145 8.14 -3.70 5.60
N SER A 146 8.32 -3.79 6.91
CA SER A 146 8.36 -2.65 7.82
C SER A 146 9.46 -2.80 8.88
N THR A 147 9.96 -1.68 9.41
CA THR A 147 11.10 -1.68 10.36
C THR A 147 10.81 -2.53 11.59
N HIS A 148 9.57 -2.48 12.07
CA HIS A 148 9.09 -3.20 13.24
C HIS A 148 8.37 -4.52 12.90
N GLY A 149 8.23 -4.85 11.62
CA GLY A 149 7.61 -6.09 11.16
C GLY A 149 6.13 -6.25 11.52
N ASN A 150 5.44 -5.14 11.80
CA ASN A 150 4.11 -5.14 12.41
C ASN A 150 3.09 -4.26 11.66
N LEU A 151 3.39 -3.85 10.43
CA LEU A 151 2.48 -3.06 9.61
C LEU A 151 1.75 -3.90 8.57
N ILE A 152 0.46 -3.62 8.42
CA ILE A 152 -0.41 -4.08 7.34
C ILE A 152 -0.95 -2.89 6.56
N ILE A 153 -1.33 -3.11 5.31
CA ILE A 153 -2.00 -2.15 4.43
C ILE A 153 -3.36 -2.69 3.97
N MET A 154 -4.33 -1.79 3.85
CA MET A 154 -5.69 -2.05 3.36
C MET A 154 -6.31 -0.77 2.78
N ALA A 155 -7.54 -0.85 2.26
CA ALA A 155 -8.26 0.34 1.79
C ALA A 155 -8.80 1.17 2.98
N ALA A 156 -8.84 2.50 2.84
CA ALA A 156 -9.37 3.38 3.87
C ALA A 156 -10.89 3.26 4.02
N HIS A 157 -11.60 2.95 2.93
CA HIS A 157 -13.05 2.74 2.92
C HIS A 157 -13.49 1.51 3.72
N CYS A 158 -12.57 0.58 4.02
CA CYS A 158 -12.80 -0.50 4.99
C CYS A 158 -13.05 0.01 6.42
N ASN A 159 -12.97 1.33 6.60
CA ASN A 159 -13.13 2.05 7.83
C ASN A 159 -12.33 1.43 9.00
N PRO A 160 -11.00 1.27 8.84
CA PRO A 160 -10.25 0.56 9.85
C PRO A 160 -10.27 1.25 11.20
N GLY A 161 -10.31 0.42 12.25
CA GLY A 161 -10.38 0.80 13.64
C GLY A 161 -9.46 -0.07 14.50
N SER A 162 -9.23 0.37 15.73
CA SER A 162 -8.32 -0.30 16.66
C SER A 162 -8.96 -1.49 17.38
N TRP A 163 -10.25 -1.76 17.16
CA TRP A 163 -10.97 -2.95 17.66
C TRP A 163 -10.98 -4.11 16.65
N MET A 164 -10.26 -3.97 15.54
CA MET A 164 -10.20 -4.97 14.48
C MET A 164 -9.12 -6.03 14.75
N ALA A 165 -9.18 -7.14 14.03
CA ALA A 165 -8.10 -8.10 13.96
C ALA A 165 -7.77 -8.45 12.50
N TYR A 166 -6.52 -8.83 12.27
CA TYR A 166 -6.02 -9.32 11.00
C TYR A 166 -5.78 -10.84 11.07
N VAL A 167 -6.23 -11.58 10.06
CA VAL A 167 -6.10 -13.04 9.99
C VAL A 167 -5.38 -13.41 8.69
N PRO A 168 -4.03 -13.54 8.73
CA PRO A 168 -3.23 -13.91 7.58
C PRO A 168 -3.53 -15.33 7.11
N LYS A 169 -3.57 -15.54 5.79
CA LYS A 169 -3.96 -16.80 5.14
C LYS A 169 -5.20 -17.41 5.75
N TYR A 170 -6.25 -16.60 5.88
CA TYR A 170 -7.52 -17.05 6.40
C TYR A 170 -8.00 -18.30 5.65
N GLN A 171 -8.49 -19.26 6.43
CA GLN A 171 -9.08 -20.50 5.97
C GLN A 171 -10.47 -20.65 6.57
N HIS A 172 -11.48 -20.70 5.71
CA HIS A 172 -12.86 -20.94 6.10
C HIS A 172 -12.98 -22.27 6.86
N GLY A 173 -13.77 -22.26 7.95
CA GLY A 173 -14.05 -23.46 8.75
C GLY A 173 -12.85 -24.04 9.52
N ALA A 174 -11.66 -23.44 9.46
CA ALA A 174 -10.50 -23.96 10.15
C ALA A 174 -10.67 -23.86 11.69
N ALA A 175 -10.44 -24.98 12.39
CA ALA A 175 -10.48 -25.01 13.86
C ALA A 175 -9.44 -24.06 14.49
N GLN A 176 -8.33 -23.83 13.81
CA GLN A 176 -7.30 -22.84 14.15
C GLN A 176 -6.78 -22.21 12.86
N GLN A 177 -6.67 -20.88 12.84
CA GLN A 177 -6.15 -20.16 11.67
C GLN A 177 -4.62 -20.36 11.55
N PRO A 178 -4.08 -20.63 10.33
CA PRO A 178 -2.70 -21.09 10.16
C PRO A 178 -1.62 -20.16 10.74
N TYR A 179 -1.87 -18.85 10.70
CA TYR A 179 -0.96 -17.82 11.23
C TYR A 179 -1.55 -17.08 12.43
N GLY A 180 -2.62 -17.59 13.03
CA GLY A 180 -3.30 -16.97 14.16
C GLY A 180 -4.06 -15.70 13.82
N ILE A 181 -4.40 -14.94 14.86
CA ILE A 181 -5.26 -13.75 14.80
C ILE A 181 -4.51 -12.61 15.47
N TRP A 182 -4.33 -11.51 14.74
CA TRP A 182 -3.46 -10.40 15.09
C TRP A 182 -4.28 -9.17 15.45
N ALA A 183 -4.21 -8.72 16.70
CA ALA A 183 -4.97 -7.55 17.16
C ALA A 183 -4.43 -6.27 16.51
N VAL A 184 -5.30 -5.47 15.88
CA VAL A 184 -4.92 -4.14 15.39
C VAL A 184 -4.75 -3.20 16.59
N THR A 185 -3.61 -2.55 16.73
CA THR A 185 -3.30 -1.65 17.85
C THR A 185 -3.40 -0.18 17.47
N LYS A 186 -3.04 0.18 16.23
CA LYS A 186 -3.12 1.55 15.72
C LYS A 186 -3.55 1.55 14.27
N VAL A 187 -4.24 2.61 13.86
CA VAL A 187 -4.65 2.82 12.47
C VAL A 187 -4.19 4.18 12.01
N PHE A 188 -3.68 4.24 10.79
CA PHE A 188 -3.16 5.44 10.14
C PHE A 188 -3.91 5.67 8.83
N LYS A 189 -4.47 6.87 8.66
CA LYS A 189 -5.22 7.28 7.46
C LYS A 189 -4.68 8.62 6.97
N ASP A 190 -4.80 8.85 5.67
CA ASP A 190 -4.65 10.19 5.12
C ASP A 190 -5.95 10.98 5.34
N SER A 191 -5.84 12.22 5.84
CA SER A 191 -7.01 13.09 6.08
C SER A 191 -7.67 13.61 4.80
N HIS A 192 -7.02 13.51 3.64
CA HIS A 192 -7.62 13.85 2.35
C HIS A 192 -8.61 12.80 1.85
N TYR A 193 -8.64 11.60 2.46
CA TYR A 193 -9.59 10.57 2.08
C TYR A 193 -11.03 11.02 2.38
N SER A 194 -11.86 11.06 1.34
CA SER A 194 -13.30 11.40 1.42
C SER A 194 -14.22 10.38 0.74
N GLY A 195 -13.67 9.30 0.18
CA GLY A 195 -14.42 8.25 -0.53
C GLY A 195 -15.05 8.68 -1.86
N ILE A 196 -14.97 9.96 -2.24
CA ILE A 196 -15.58 10.52 -3.45
C ILE A 196 -14.58 11.41 -4.19
N GLY A 197 -14.77 11.55 -5.51
CA GLY A 197 -13.95 12.43 -6.35
C GLY A 197 -12.46 12.21 -6.14
N SER A 198 -11.67 13.28 -6.17
CA SER A 198 -10.21 13.21 -5.99
C SER A 198 -9.77 12.71 -4.60
N GLY A 199 -10.66 12.74 -3.60
CA GLY A 199 -10.39 12.16 -2.29
C GLY A 199 -10.32 10.63 -2.30
N SER A 200 -10.85 9.98 -3.34
CA SER A 200 -10.69 8.53 -3.54
C SER A 200 -9.24 8.13 -3.90
N ASP A 201 -8.41 9.06 -4.39
CA ASP A 201 -6.97 8.79 -4.60
C ASP A 201 -6.19 8.52 -3.30
N TYR A 202 -6.83 8.72 -2.15
CA TYR A 202 -6.27 8.50 -0.81
C TYR A 202 -6.90 7.28 -0.13
N ASP A 203 -7.54 6.38 -0.89
CA ASP A 203 -8.21 5.19 -0.35
C ASP A 203 -7.23 4.08 0.02
N TYR A 204 -6.34 4.38 0.96
CA TYR A 204 -5.39 3.47 1.57
C TYR A 204 -5.22 3.82 3.04
N ALA A 205 -4.95 2.81 3.85
CA ALA A 205 -4.67 2.95 5.27
C ALA A 205 -3.62 1.92 5.69
N PHE A 206 -2.79 2.31 6.65
CA PHE A 206 -1.91 1.39 7.34
C PHE A 206 -2.46 1.09 8.73
N ALA A 207 -2.15 -0.08 9.25
CA ALA A 207 -2.44 -0.42 10.63
C ALA A 207 -1.27 -1.18 11.25
N GLN A 208 -1.01 -0.88 12.52
CA GLN A 208 -0.09 -1.63 13.35
C GLN A 208 -0.85 -2.80 13.98
N VAL A 209 -0.23 -3.98 14.04
CA VAL A 209 -0.76 -5.13 14.78
C VAL A 209 0.15 -5.49 15.96
N ALA A 210 -0.45 -6.04 17.02
CA ALA A 210 0.28 -6.52 18.18
C ALA A 210 1.07 -7.79 17.86
N ASP A 211 2.23 -7.97 18.48
CA ASP A 211 2.93 -9.25 18.46
C ASP A 211 2.03 -10.39 18.97
N ASN A 212 2.28 -11.60 18.47
CA ASN A 212 1.57 -12.77 18.96
C ASN A 212 1.97 -13.10 20.42
N SER A 213 1.30 -14.07 21.03
CA SER A 213 1.59 -14.49 22.42
C SER A 213 3.01 -15.05 22.64
N LYS A 214 3.76 -15.31 21.56
CA LYS A 214 5.17 -15.76 21.59
C LYS A 214 6.15 -14.60 21.37
N GLY A 215 5.67 -13.36 21.27
CA GLY A 215 6.50 -12.18 21.00
C GLY A 215 7.04 -12.12 19.57
N GLN A 216 6.40 -12.82 18.62
CA GLN A 216 6.77 -12.76 17.20
C GLN A 216 5.95 -11.68 16.51
N THR A 217 6.60 -10.93 15.61
CA THR A 217 5.94 -9.97 14.73
C THR A 217 5.22 -10.69 13.59
N VAL A 218 4.19 -10.07 13.01
CA VAL A 218 3.41 -10.70 11.92
C VAL A 218 4.32 -10.99 10.72
N GLN A 219 5.16 -10.04 10.35
CA GLN A 219 6.09 -10.19 9.23
C GLN A 219 7.08 -11.33 9.43
N SER A 220 7.51 -11.60 10.67
CA SER A 220 8.46 -12.70 10.95
C SER A 220 7.87 -14.09 10.65
N VAL A 221 6.55 -14.24 10.70
CA VAL A 221 5.87 -15.52 10.46
C VAL A 221 5.21 -15.61 9.08
N THR A 222 4.85 -14.49 8.46
CA THR A 222 4.16 -14.45 7.17
C THR A 222 5.01 -13.93 6.01
N GLY A 223 6.14 -13.29 6.30
CA GLY A 223 6.79 -12.38 5.36
C GLY A 223 5.98 -11.08 5.17
N GLY A 224 6.55 -10.13 4.43
CA GLY A 224 5.95 -8.84 4.11
C GLY A 224 6.18 -8.49 2.65
N ASN A 225 5.22 -7.77 2.06
CA ASN A 225 5.33 -7.26 0.70
C ASN A 225 6.17 -5.99 0.67
N TRP A 226 7.03 -5.83 -0.34
CA TRP A 226 7.85 -4.63 -0.48
C TRP A 226 7.03 -3.49 -1.04
N LEU A 227 6.72 -2.48 -0.21
CA LEU A 227 6.05 -1.27 -0.70
C LEU A 227 6.91 -0.60 -1.78
N SER A 228 6.38 -0.51 -3.00
CA SER A 228 7.17 -0.19 -4.19
C SER A 228 6.58 0.96 -4.96
N HIS A 229 7.44 1.83 -5.50
CA HIS A 229 7.04 2.95 -6.32
C HIS A 229 6.78 2.46 -7.76
N PRO A 230 5.52 2.37 -8.23
CA PRO A 230 5.26 2.14 -9.64
C PRO A 230 5.79 3.30 -10.48
N SER A 231 6.49 2.97 -11.56
CA SER A 231 7.00 3.97 -12.53
C SER A 231 5.99 4.31 -13.63
N THR A 232 4.89 3.55 -13.73
CA THR A 232 3.87 3.67 -14.77
C THR A 232 2.55 3.07 -14.28
N TYR A 233 1.43 3.51 -14.86
CA TYR A 233 0.12 2.88 -14.69
C TYR A 233 -0.01 1.55 -15.45
N SER A 234 0.92 1.22 -16.34
CA SER A 234 0.87 0.01 -17.17
C SER A 234 1.79 -1.07 -16.64
N MET A 235 1.22 -1.99 -15.84
CA MET A 235 1.98 -3.04 -15.16
C MET A 235 1.24 -4.38 -15.16
N TYR A 236 1.98 -5.47 -15.31
CA TYR A 236 1.45 -6.83 -15.18
C TYR A 236 1.46 -7.25 -13.71
N VAL A 237 0.32 -7.05 -13.04
CA VAL A 237 0.17 -7.33 -11.61
C VAL A 237 -0.51 -8.66 -11.37
N THR A 238 -0.21 -9.26 -10.23
CA THR A 238 -1.05 -10.28 -9.60
C THR A 238 -1.88 -9.60 -8.52
N ALA A 239 -3.20 -9.55 -8.68
CA ALA A 239 -4.12 -9.05 -7.67
C ALA A 239 -4.65 -10.21 -6.81
N LEU A 240 -4.66 -10.01 -5.50
CA LEU A 240 -5.17 -10.98 -4.52
C LEU A 240 -6.36 -10.38 -3.76
N GLY A 241 -7.27 -11.23 -3.31
CA GLY A 241 -8.41 -10.81 -2.50
C GLY A 241 -9.09 -11.98 -1.80
N TYR A 242 -9.91 -11.67 -0.81
CA TYR A 242 -10.88 -12.60 -0.24
C TYR A 242 -12.27 -12.03 -0.55
N PRO A 243 -13.04 -12.63 -1.48
CA PRO A 243 -14.38 -12.19 -1.77
C PRO A 243 -15.34 -12.65 -0.68
N LYS A 244 -16.33 -11.80 -0.43
CA LYS A 244 -17.71 -12.11 -0.04
C LYS A 244 -18.21 -13.57 0.07
N ILE A 245 -18.49 -14.19 1.22
CA ILE A 245 -19.17 -15.50 1.22
C ILE A 245 -20.57 -15.41 0.58
N SER A 246 -21.23 -14.25 0.72
CA SER A 246 -22.51 -13.96 0.04
C SER A 246 -22.38 -13.67 -1.45
N ALA A 247 -21.17 -13.43 -1.95
CA ALA A 247 -20.89 -13.21 -3.37
C ALA A 247 -20.16 -14.41 -4.03
N ASP A 248 -19.47 -15.21 -3.22
CA ASP A 248 -18.66 -16.37 -3.57
C ASP A 248 -18.65 -17.33 -2.38
N SER A 249 -19.46 -18.39 -2.48
CA SER A 249 -19.67 -19.34 -1.38
C SER A 249 -18.43 -20.19 -1.05
N ALA A 250 -17.34 -20.10 -1.82
CA ALA A 250 -16.10 -20.79 -1.49
C ALA A 250 -15.46 -20.23 -0.20
N ASP A 251 -15.65 -18.92 0.08
CA ASP A 251 -14.97 -18.21 1.19
C ASP A 251 -13.44 -18.44 1.21
N GLU A 252 -12.85 -18.49 0.01
CA GLU A 252 -11.44 -18.78 -0.25
C GLU A 252 -10.72 -17.58 -0.87
N ALA A 253 -9.39 -17.55 -0.74
CA ALA A 253 -8.58 -16.54 -1.40
C ALA A 253 -8.70 -16.68 -2.92
N ILE A 254 -8.82 -15.55 -3.61
CA ILE A 254 -8.73 -15.49 -5.07
C ILE A 254 -7.44 -14.81 -5.51
N ARG A 255 -6.96 -15.21 -6.68
CA ARG A 255 -5.84 -14.57 -7.37
C ARG A 255 -6.23 -14.31 -8.81
N CYS A 256 -5.84 -13.15 -9.32
CA CYS A 256 -5.90 -12.86 -10.74
C CYS A 256 -4.59 -12.32 -11.27
N HIS A 257 -4.16 -12.84 -12.42
CA HIS A 257 -2.97 -12.40 -13.14
C HIS A 257 -3.29 -12.29 -14.64
N PRO A 258 -3.86 -11.17 -15.08
CA PRO A 258 -4.24 -11.01 -16.49
C PRO A 258 -3.03 -11.00 -17.43
N SER A 259 -3.24 -11.40 -18.68
CA SER A 259 -2.25 -11.34 -19.76
C SER A 259 -2.10 -9.95 -20.39
N TYR A 260 -2.66 -8.93 -19.76
CA TYR A 260 -2.58 -7.52 -20.13
C TYR A 260 -2.23 -6.68 -18.90
N PRO A 261 -1.59 -5.52 -19.11
CA PRO A 261 -1.23 -4.66 -17.99
C PRO A 261 -2.45 -3.90 -17.46
N THR A 262 -2.30 -3.35 -16.26
CA THR A 262 -3.17 -2.28 -15.76
C THR A 262 -3.19 -1.07 -16.69
N SER A 263 -4.17 -0.19 -16.54
CA SER A 263 -4.26 1.08 -17.26
C SER A 263 -4.51 2.25 -16.31
N HIS A 264 -4.42 3.48 -16.81
CA HIS A 264 -4.68 4.70 -16.03
C HIS A 264 -6.18 5.03 -16.04
N LEU A 265 -6.75 5.28 -14.86
CA LEU A 265 -8.11 5.83 -14.74
C LEU A 265 -8.07 7.34 -15.01
N SER A 266 -8.59 7.75 -16.18
CA SER A 266 -8.60 9.16 -16.60
C SER A 266 -9.26 10.06 -15.56
N GLY A 267 -8.58 11.18 -15.22
CA GLY A 267 -9.05 12.15 -14.23
C GLY A 267 -8.68 11.83 -12.77
N TYR A 268 -8.10 10.66 -12.51
CA TYR A 268 -7.74 10.20 -11.15
C TYR A 268 -6.29 9.74 -11.10
N ARG A 269 -5.71 9.61 -9.90
CA ARG A 269 -4.39 8.96 -9.73
C ARG A 269 -4.60 7.52 -9.33
N GLN A 270 -5.22 6.75 -10.23
CA GLN A 270 -5.63 5.38 -9.97
C GLN A 270 -5.33 4.48 -11.17
N MET A 271 -5.05 3.22 -10.87
CA MET A 271 -4.90 2.15 -11.86
C MET A 271 -6.23 1.43 -12.04
N VAL A 272 -6.44 0.86 -13.23
CA VAL A 272 -7.56 -0.02 -13.56
C VAL A 272 -7.04 -1.41 -13.86
N LEU A 273 -7.70 -2.42 -13.30
CA LEU A 273 -7.49 -3.84 -13.61
C LEU A 273 -8.84 -4.45 -13.99
N TYR A 274 -8.88 -5.16 -15.11
CA TYR A 274 -10.04 -5.96 -15.49
C TYR A 274 -9.83 -7.41 -15.06
N CYS A 275 -10.62 -7.87 -14.09
CA CYS A 275 -10.64 -9.27 -13.70
C CYS A 275 -11.89 -9.63 -12.89
N THR A 276 -12.62 -10.66 -13.30
CA THR A 276 -13.81 -11.11 -12.58
C THR A 276 -13.47 -11.72 -11.22
N GLY A 277 -14.41 -11.64 -10.27
CA GLY A 277 -14.31 -12.30 -8.96
C GLY A 277 -13.99 -11.35 -7.82
N PHE A 278 -13.63 -10.09 -8.14
CA PHE A 278 -13.35 -9.05 -7.14
C PHE A 278 -14.65 -8.42 -6.63
N TYR A 279 -15.45 -9.23 -5.95
CA TYR A 279 -16.65 -8.77 -5.24
C TYR A 279 -16.27 -8.00 -3.95
N GLY A 280 -17.29 -7.48 -3.25
CA GLY A 280 -17.12 -6.93 -1.91
C GLY A 280 -16.37 -7.91 -1.00
N GLY A 281 -15.48 -7.40 -0.15
CA GLY A 281 -14.54 -8.18 0.65
C GLY A 281 -13.10 -8.15 0.11
N THR A 282 -12.93 -8.02 -1.20
CA THR A 282 -11.60 -7.94 -1.83
C THR A 282 -10.90 -6.60 -1.65
N SER A 283 -11.62 -5.57 -1.21
CA SER A 283 -11.11 -4.25 -0.85
C SER A 283 -9.88 -4.32 0.06
N GLY A 284 -8.84 -3.57 -0.26
CA GLY A 284 -7.53 -3.60 0.40
C GLY A 284 -6.60 -4.74 -0.04
N GLY A 285 -7.08 -5.65 -0.89
CA GLY A 285 -6.30 -6.75 -1.42
C GLY A 285 -5.10 -6.28 -2.27
N PRO A 286 -3.90 -6.88 -2.12
CA PRO A 286 -2.69 -6.36 -2.72
C PRO A 286 -2.59 -6.62 -4.23
N TRP A 287 -2.02 -5.65 -4.94
CA TRP A 287 -1.60 -5.78 -6.35
C TRP A 287 -0.08 -5.85 -6.39
N LEU A 288 0.44 -7.00 -6.81
CA LEU A 288 1.84 -7.39 -6.64
C LEU A 288 2.55 -7.59 -7.97
N LEU A 289 3.73 -7.01 -8.14
CA LEU A 289 4.69 -7.42 -9.17
C LEU A 289 5.57 -8.54 -8.63
N GLY A 290 5.96 -9.48 -9.50
CA GLY A 290 6.86 -10.57 -9.14
C GLY A 290 6.34 -11.45 -8.01
N PHE A 291 5.01 -11.61 -7.90
CA PHE A 291 4.39 -12.44 -6.87
C PHE A 291 4.94 -13.87 -6.92
N ASN A 292 5.61 -14.29 -5.84
CA ASN A 292 6.31 -15.57 -5.77
C ASN A 292 5.46 -16.72 -5.17
N GLY A 293 4.15 -16.50 -5.02
CA GLY A 293 3.24 -17.40 -4.30
C GLY A 293 3.05 -17.04 -2.82
N ASN A 294 3.86 -16.13 -2.28
CA ASN A 294 3.71 -15.62 -0.92
C ASN A 294 3.75 -14.08 -0.85
N THR A 295 4.81 -13.46 -1.34
CA THR A 295 5.00 -12.00 -1.32
C THR A 295 5.34 -11.47 -2.71
N GLY A 296 5.38 -10.15 -2.85
CA GLY A 296 5.88 -9.47 -4.05
C GLY A 296 6.14 -8.00 -3.79
N TYR A 297 6.39 -7.27 -4.87
CA TYR A 297 6.49 -5.81 -4.84
C TYR A 297 5.08 -5.23 -4.89
N LEU A 298 4.65 -4.62 -3.78
CA LEU A 298 3.33 -4.02 -3.65
C LEU A 298 3.28 -2.66 -4.33
N VAL A 299 2.49 -2.58 -5.39
CA VAL A 299 2.35 -1.37 -6.22
C VAL A 299 0.94 -0.77 -6.19
N GLY A 300 0.01 -1.44 -5.51
CA GLY A 300 -1.38 -1.02 -5.40
C GLY A 300 -2.18 -1.92 -4.46
N ILE A 301 -3.43 -1.53 -4.20
CA ILE A 301 -4.43 -2.31 -3.48
C ILE A 301 -5.79 -2.12 -4.15
N THR A 302 -6.70 -3.08 -4.05
CA THR A 302 -8.10 -2.89 -4.50
C THR A 302 -8.77 -1.80 -3.67
N GLY A 303 -9.06 -0.65 -4.28
CA GLY A 303 -9.60 0.53 -3.60
C GLY A 303 -9.70 1.71 -4.56
N GLY A 304 -10.04 2.88 -4.05
CA GLY A 304 -10.15 4.10 -4.83
C GLY A 304 -11.60 4.47 -5.14
N LEU A 305 -11.82 4.99 -6.35
CA LEU A 305 -13.14 5.42 -6.81
C LEU A 305 -14.13 4.25 -6.71
N ASP A 306 -15.40 4.55 -6.43
CA ASP A 306 -16.46 3.55 -6.30
C ASP A 306 -16.10 2.40 -5.34
N THR A 307 -15.36 2.70 -4.27
CA THR A 307 -14.91 1.70 -3.26
C THR A 307 -14.06 0.57 -3.85
N GLY A 308 -13.27 0.86 -4.88
CA GLY A 308 -12.43 -0.13 -5.55
C GLY A 308 -12.95 -0.62 -6.88
N GLY A 309 -14.04 -0.06 -7.40
CA GLY A 309 -14.51 -0.30 -8.74
C GLY A 309 -16.04 -0.34 -8.87
N PRO A 310 -16.58 -0.11 -10.08
CA PRO A 310 -18.03 -0.03 -10.28
C PRO A 310 -18.74 -1.39 -10.31
N ASN A 311 -18.00 -2.50 -10.41
CA ASN A 311 -18.52 -3.86 -10.52
C ASN A 311 -17.45 -4.91 -10.15
N SER A 312 -17.82 -6.20 -10.15
CA SER A 312 -16.94 -7.29 -9.72
C SER A 312 -15.88 -7.73 -10.73
N TRP A 313 -15.78 -7.05 -11.87
CA TRP A 313 -14.78 -7.35 -12.91
C TRP A 313 -13.92 -6.15 -13.32
N THR A 314 -14.16 -4.98 -12.73
CA THR A 314 -13.40 -3.75 -12.94
C THR A 314 -12.95 -3.27 -11.59
N SER A 315 -11.67 -3.44 -11.28
CA SER A 315 -11.09 -3.00 -10.02
C SER A 315 -10.21 -1.79 -10.21
N TYR A 316 -10.25 -0.88 -9.24
CA TYR A 316 -9.36 0.27 -9.17
C TYR A 316 -8.33 0.08 -8.05
N SER A 317 -7.24 0.84 -8.14
CA SER A 317 -6.26 1.00 -7.07
C SER A 317 -5.75 2.44 -7.05
N PRO A 318 -5.65 3.10 -5.88
CA PRO A 318 -4.81 4.28 -5.75
C PRO A 318 -3.40 4.02 -6.29
N PHE A 319 -2.85 4.99 -7.01
CA PHE A 319 -1.48 4.92 -7.48
C PHE A 319 -0.52 5.21 -6.33
N PHE A 320 0.47 4.33 -6.13
CA PHE A 320 1.41 4.43 -5.01
C PHE A 320 2.51 5.46 -5.29
N ASP A 321 2.13 6.74 -5.26
CA ASP A 321 3.09 7.85 -5.29
C ASP A 321 3.54 8.26 -3.88
N SER A 322 4.31 9.35 -3.79
CA SER A 322 4.85 9.89 -2.53
C SER A 322 3.86 10.00 -1.35
N ARG A 323 2.55 10.10 -1.60
CA ARG A 323 1.52 10.25 -0.56
C ARG A 323 1.34 8.97 0.25
N VAL A 324 1.29 7.79 -0.39
CA VAL A 324 1.22 6.52 0.35
C VAL A 324 2.49 6.27 1.16
N PHE A 325 3.65 6.63 0.61
CA PHE A 325 4.93 6.51 1.30
C PHE A 325 5.05 7.48 2.47
N THR A 326 4.47 8.67 2.37
CA THR A 326 4.40 9.63 3.47
C THR A 326 3.57 9.06 4.63
N LEU A 327 2.43 8.43 4.34
CA LEU A 327 1.63 7.74 5.37
C LEU A 327 2.34 6.51 5.94
N PHE A 328 3.02 5.72 5.10
CA PHE A 328 3.81 4.57 5.54
C PHE A 328 4.93 4.98 6.51
N ASN A 329 5.73 5.98 6.12
CA ASN A 329 6.80 6.51 6.98
C ASN A 329 6.27 7.08 8.30
N TRP A 330 5.08 7.69 8.28
CA TRP A 330 4.42 8.12 9.50
C TRP A 330 4.02 6.95 10.40
N ALA A 331 3.49 5.87 9.83
CA ALA A 331 3.12 4.66 10.55
C ALA A 331 4.35 3.94 11.16
N GLU A 332 5.50 3.99 10.49
CA GLU A 332 6.78 3.44 10.98
C GLU A 332 7.25 4.08 12.28
N THR A 333 6.94 5.37 12.51
CA THR A 333 7.47 6.13 13.65
C THR A 333 6.48 6.28 14.81
N HIS A 334 5.31 5.64 14.76
CA HIS A 334 4.24 5.81 15.76
C HIS A 334 3.78 4.50 16.40
#